data_AF-A0ABD1Q5Y5-F1
#
_entry.id   AF-A0ABD1Q5Y5-F1
#
_cell.length_a   1.000
_cell.length_b   1.000
_cell.length_c   1.000
_cell.angle_alpha   90.00
_cell.angle_beta   90.00
_cell.angle_gamma   90.00
#
_symmetry.space_group_name_H-M   'P 1'
#
loop_
_entity.id
_entity.type
_entity.pdbx_description
1 polymer ?
#
loop_
_entity_poly.entity_id
_entity_poly.type
_entity_poly.pdbx_seq_one_letter_code
_entity_poly.pdbx_strand_id
1 'polypeptide(L)'
;MAHKQSMIAYLKKAKDFLSHFKKLELFQISRVENGYADVLSKLASYDFDLMKAIPVEKLSQLTIDEVLQHNAMIISEFSKWVKKIVTYLIDQVLPNNDDEVTKFVL
;
A
#
# COMPACT_ATOMS: atom_id res chain seq x y z
N MET A 1 11.81 -12.43 -24.29
CA MET A 1 10.69 -13.37 -24.00
C MET A 1 10.22 -13.29 -22.55
N ALA A 2 11.11 -13.19 -21.54
CA ALA A 2 10.77 -13.11 -20.12
C ALA A 2 9.76 -11.98 -19.73
N HIS A 3 9.89 -10.77 -20.30
CA HIS A 3 8.97 -9.66 -20.02
C HIS A 3 7.51 -9.91 -20.44
N LYS A 4 7.28 -10.66 -21.52
CA LYS A 4 5.91 -11.01 -21.93
C LYS A 4 5.30 -12.02 -20.97
N GLN A 5 6.10 -12.98 -20.50
CA GLN A 5 5.63 -14.02 -19.58
C GLN A 5 5.31 -13.47 -18.19
N SER A 6 6.10 -12.51 -17.68
CA SER A 6 5.78 -11.82 -16.42
C SER A 6 4.51 -10.96 -16.55
N MET A 7 4.32 -10.24 -17.66
CA MET A 7 3.11 -9.46 -17.90
C MET A 7 1.85 -10.35 -17.96
N ILE A 8 1.94 -11.53 -18.58
CA ILE A 8 0.85 -12.51 -18.60
C ILE A 8 0.51 -12.97 -17.18
N ALA A 9 1.51 -13.23 -16.34
CA ALA A 9 1.30 -13.65 -14.97
C ALA A 9 0.66 -12.56 -14.10
N TYR A 10 1.11 -11.30 -14.24
CA TYR A 10 0.46 -10.14 -13.60
C TYR A 10 -1.00 -9.98 -14.02
N LEU A 11 -1.28 -10.11 -15.33
CA LEU A 11 -2.64 -10.00 -15.84
C LEU A 11 -3.56 -11.10 -15.28
N LYS A 12 -3.06 -12.34 -15.18
CA LYS A 12 -3.80 -13.45 -14.57
C LYS A 12 -4.17 -13.10 -13.11
N LYS A 13 -3.19 -12.71 -12.30
CA LYS A 13 -3.39 -12.37 -10.90
C LYS A 13 -4.33 -11.17 -10.70
N ALA A 14 -4.22 -10.15 -11.56
CA ALA A 14 -5.14 -9.02 -11.55
C ALA A 14 -6.58 -9.47 -11.82
N LYS A 15 -6.82 -10.32 -12.83
CA LYS A 15 -8.15 -10.86 -13.11
C LYS A 15 -8.70 -11.70 -11.95
N ASP A 16 -7.85 -12.51 -11.32
CA ASP A 16 -8.23 -13.30 -10.14
C ASP A 16 -8.71 -12.37 -9.01
N PHE A 17 -8.00 -11.28 -8.72
CA PHE A 17 -8.45 -10.29 -7.74
C PHE A 17 -9.74 -9.57 -8.14
N LEU A 18 -9.85 -9.13 -9.40
CA LEU A 18 -11.03 -8.42 -9.90
C LEU A 18 -12.31 -9.28 -9.80
N SER A 19 -12.19 -10.60 -9.89
CA SER A 19 -13.33 -11.53 -9.76
C SER A 19 -14.03 -11.49 -8.38
N HIS A 20 -13.37 -10.96 -7.35
CA HIS A 20 -13.95 -10.85 -6.01
C HIS A 20 -14.93 -9.67 -5.87
N PHE A 21 -14.92 -8.73 -6.83
CA PHE A 21 -15.79 -7.56 -6.79
C PHE A 21 -17.09 -7.81 -7.55
N LYS A 22 -18.23 -7.57 -6.90
CA LYS A 22 -19.57 -7.73 -7.51
C LYS A 22 -19.82 -6.75 -8.66
N LYS A 23 -19.24 -5.55 -8.59
CA LYS A 23 -19.27 -4.52 -9.65
C LYS A 23 -17.93 -3.80 -9.67
N LEU A 24 -17.39 -3.57 -10.87
CA LEU A 24 -16.12 -2.89 -11.08
C LEU A 24 -16.22 -2.03 -12.34
N GLU A 25 -15.69 -0.81 -12.29
CA GLU A 25 -15.54 0.09 -13.43
C GLU A 25 -14.08 0.55 -13.49
N LEU A 26 -13.49 0.52 -14.69
CA LEU A 26 -12.11 0.93 -14.93
C LEU A 26 -12.11 2.15 -15.85
N PHE A 27 -11.47 3.22 -15.39
CA PHE A 27 -11.37 4.46 -16.14
C PHE A 27 -9.91 4.77 -16.43
N GLN A 28 -9.63 5.14 -17.68
CA GLN A 28 -8.36 5.74 -18.04
C GLN A 28 -8.41 7.22 -17.70
N ILE A 29 -7.54 7.67 -16.80
CA ILE A 29 -7.40 9.08 -16.42
C ILE A 29 -6.08 9.64 -16.94
N SER A 30 -5.99 10.96 -17.03
CA SER A 30 -4.75 11.61 -17.45
C SER A 30 -3.65 11.39 -16.40
N ARG A 31 -2.38 11.49 -16.83
CA ARG A 31 -1.24 11.34 -15.90
C ARG A 31 -1.22 12.44 -14.83
N VAL A 32 -1.73 13.63 -15.15
CA VAL A 32 -1.83 14.75 -14.21
C VAL A 32 -2.80 14.41 -13.08
N GLU A 33 -3.96 13.83 -13.41
CA GLU A 33 -4.94 13.38 -12.42
C GLU A 33 -4.44 12.19 -11.60
N ASN A 34 -3.66 11.29 -12.20
CA ASN A 34 -3.02 10.18 -11.50
C ASN A 34 -1.70 10.56 -10.79
N GLY A 35 -1.47 11.86 -10.57
CA GLY A 35 -0.20 12.38 -10.07
C GLY A 35 0.22 11.76 -8.72
N TYR A 36 -0.73 11.51 -7.82
CA TYR A 36 -0.45 10.86 -6.53
C TYR A 36 0.14 9.46 -6.68
N ALA A 37 -0.45 8.61 -7.53
CA ALA A 37 0.06 7.27 -7.77
C ALA A 37 1.44 7.29 -8.48
N ASP A 38 1.66 8.28 -9.36
CA ASP A 38 2.95 8.47 -10.03
C ASP A 38 4.06 8.86 -9.03
N VAL A 39 3.76 9.74 -8.06
CA VAL A 39 4.70 10.09 -6.97
C VAL A 39 5.01 8.87 -6.10
N LEU A 40 4.01 8.05 -5.74
CA LEU A 40 4.24 6.82 -4.98
C LEU A 40 5.07 5.81 -5.77
N SER A 41 4.81 5.65 -7.06
CA SER A 41 5.61 4.77 -7.93
C SER A 41 7.06 5.24 -8.02
N LYS A 42 7.29 6.55 -8.05
CA LYS A 42 8.63 7.14 -8.00
C LYS A 42 9.29 6.91 -6.65
N LEU A 43 8.58 7.10 -5.54
CA LEU A 43 9.07 6.82 -4.18
C LEU A 43 9.49 5.35 -4.01
N ALA A 44 8.71 4.42 -4.55
CA ALA A 44 9.03 2.99 -4.53
C ALA A 44 10.18 2.62 -5.48
N SER A 45 10.47 3.48 -6.46
CA SER A 45 11.63 3.33 -7.33
C SER A 45 12.86 3.89 -6.62
N TYR A 46 14.01 3.25 -6.78
CA TYR A 46 15.29 3.59 -6.14
C TYR A 46 15.81 5.03 -6.38
N ASP A 47 15.11 5.82 -7.17
CA ASP A 47 15.53 7.12 -7.71
C ASP A 47 14.92 8.30 -6.92
N PHE A 48 14.29 8.04 -5.79
CA PHE A 48 13.64 9.08 -4.99
C PHE A 48 14.55 9.54 -3.84
N ASP A 49 15.01 10.78 -3.93
CA ASP A 49 15.95 11.41 -3.00
C ASP A 49 15.43 11.46 -1.53
N LEU A 50 14.11 11.26 -1.30
CA LEU A 50 13.53 11.10 0.04
C LEU A 50 13.76 9.73 0.70
N MET A 51 14.39 8.75 0.05
CA MET A 51 14.71 7.46 0.71
C MET A 51 15.59 7.61 1.96
N LYS A 52 16.24 8.77 2.16
CA LYS A 52 16.97 9.08 3.40
C LYS A 52 16.06 9.39 4.60
N ALA A 53 14.81 9.80 4.37
CA ALA A 53 13.89 10.25 5.41
C ALA A 53 12.77 9.25 5.71
N ILE A 54 12.40 8.39 4.74
CA ILE A 54 11.29 7.43 4.89
C ILE A 54 11.85 6.01 4.75
N PRO A 55 11.82 5.17 5.80
CA PRO A 55 12.16 3.77 5.69
C PRO A 55 11.16 3.05 4.77
N VAL A 56 11.61 2.62 3.59
CA VAL A 56 10.80 1.81 2.66
C VAL A 56 11.29 0.38 2.71
N GLU A 57 10.41 -0.56 3.06
CA GLU A 57 10.72 -1.98 2.98
C GLU A 57 10.74 -2.42 1.52
N LYS A 58 11.88 -2.96 1.07
CA LYS A 58 11.96 -3.59 -0.24
C LYS A 58 11.73 -5.08 -0.12
N LEU A 59 10.68 -5.55 -0.79
CA LEU A 59 10.46 -6.98 -0.98
C LEU A 59 11.55 -7.56 -1.88
N SER A 60 12.21 -8.62 -1.41
CA SER A 60 13.23 -9.36 -2.15
C SER A 60 12.64 -10.32 -3.20
N GLN A 61 11.36 -10.66 -3.07
CA GLN A 61 10.63 -11.58 -3.94
C GLN A 61 9.55 -10.86 -4.74
N LEU A 62 9.25 -11.37 -5.94
CA LEU A 62 8.25 -10.77 -6.82
C LEU A 62 6.85 -11.08 -6.27
N THR A 63 5.97 -10.08 -6.27
CA THR A 63 4.58 -10.22 -5.80
C THR A 63 3.75 -11.24 -6.59
N ILE A 64 4.27 -11.75 -7.71
CA ILE A 64 3.61 -12.80 -8.52
C ILE A 64 3.86 -14.20 -7.95
N ASP A 65 4.96 -14.40 -7.22
CA ASP A 65 5.31 -15.71 -6.67
C ASP A 65 4.23 -16.14 -5.66
N GLU A 66 3.71 -17.36 -5.80
CA GLU A 66 2.56 -17.87 -5.01
C GLU A 66 2.79 -17.80 -3.50
N VAL A 67 4.05 -17.76 -3.07
CA VAL A 67 4.47 -17.66 -1.66
C VAL A 67 3.97 -16.38 -0.97
N LEU A 68 3.75 -15.28 -1.72
CA LEU A 68 3.25 -14.00 -1.19
C LEU A 68 1.71 -13.90 -1.17
N GLN A 69 0.96 -14.98 -1.44
CA GLN A 69 -0.51 -14.95 -1.42
C GLN A 69 -1.12 -14.64 -0.04
N HIS A 70 -0.34 -14.67 1.04
CA HIS A 70 -0.79 -14.28 2.37
C HIS A 70 -0.02 -13.03 2.77
N ASN A 71 -0.77 -11.97 3.12
CA ASN A 71 -0.32 -10.64 3.55
C ASN A 71 -0.62 -9.49 2.57
N ALA A 72 -1.66 -9.58 1.73
CA ALA A 72 -2.59 -8.45 1.81
C ALA A 72 -2.99 -8.41 3.27
N MET A 73 -2.40 -7.50 4.05
CA MET A 73 -2.71 -7.32 5.46
C MET A 73 -4.18 -6.91 5.51
N ILE A 74 -5.06 -7.89 5.45
CA ILE A 74 -6.44 -7.73 5.88
C ILE A 74 -6.23 -7.45 7.36
N ILE A 75 -6.27 -6.18 7.70
CA ILE A 75 -6.40 -5.71 9.07
C ILE A 75 -7.80 -6.17 9.50
N SER A 76 -7.95 -7.48 9.73
CA SER A 76 -9.21 -8.14 10.07
C SER A 76 -9.70 -7.68 11.44
N GLU A 77 -8.76 -7.22 12.26
CA GLU A 77 -9.00 -6.36 13.39
C GLU A 77 -8.15 -5.11 13.19
N PHE A 78 -8.78 -3.92 13.24
CA PHE A 78 -8.05 -2.68 13.45
C PHE A 78 -7.05 -2.93 14.58
N SER A 79 -5.76 -2.96 14.24
CA SER A 79 -4.71 -3.18 15.21
C SER A 79 -4.88 -2.12 16.30
N LYS A 80 -4.46 -2.43 17.53
CA LYS A 80 -4.63 -1.51 18.66
C LYS A 80 -4.10 -0.10 18.38
N TRP A 81 -3.09 0.03 17.49
CA TRP A 81 -2.58 1.33 17.05
C TRP A 81 -3.51 2.04 16.04
N VAL A 82 -4.10 1.34 15.06
CA VAL A 82 -5.05 1.97 14.11
C VAL A 82 -6.30 2.44 14.84
N LYS A 83 -6.81 1.65 15.81
CA LYS A 83 -7.95 2.08 16.64
C LYS A 83 -7.64 3.40 17.35
N LYS A 84 -6.44 3.56 17.90
CA LYS A 84 -6.02 4.79 18.58
C LYS A 84 -5.97 6.00 17.64
N ILE A 85 -5.49 5.84 16.40
CA ILE A 85 -5.50 6.91 15.38
C ILE A 85 -6.95 7.30 15.06
N VAL A 86 -7.81 6.31 14.79
CA VAL A 86 -9.21 6.55 14.44
C VAL A 86 -9.95 7.26 15.59
N THR A 87 -9.78 6.78 16.83
CA THR A 87 -10.33 7.44 18.02
C THR A 87 -9.83 8.87 18.16
N TYR A 88 -8.54 9.13 17.97
CA TYR A 88 -8.01 10.51 17.99
C TYR A 88 -8.64 11.39 16.91
N LEU A 89 -8.77 10.89 15.67
CA LEU A 89 -9.38 11.66 14.57
C LEU A 89 -10.87 11.97 14.81
N ILE A 90 -11.58 11.10 15.53
CA ILE A 90 -13.01 11.27 15.84
C ILE A 90 -13.20 12.14 17.08
N ASP A 91 -12.50 11.84 18.17
CA ASP A 91 -12.74 12.43 19.49
C ASP A 91 -11.84 13.64 19.78
N GLN A 92 -10.81 13.89 18.96
CA GLN A 92 -9.75 14.90 19.15
C GLN A 92 -9.01 14.83 20.49
N VAL A 93 -9.09 13.69 21.18
CA VAL A 93 -8.40 13.46 22.46
C VAL A 93 -7.10 12.70 22.21
N LEU A 94 -5.96 13.37 22.43
CA LEU A 94 -4.64 12.76 22.32
C LEU A 94 -4.46 11.70 23.44
N PRO A 95 -3.92 10.49 23.16
CA PRO A 95 -3.61 9.53 24.21
C PRO A 95 -2.62 10.13 25.21
N ASN A 96 -2.96 10.10 26.49
CA ASN A 96 -2.27 10.79 27.59
C ASN A 96 -0.90 10.18 27.99
N ASN A 97 -0.31 9.34 27.14
CA ASN A 97 0.93 8.62 27.45
C ASN A 97 2.04 9.09 26.49
N ASP A 98 3.03 9.79 27.01
CA ASP A 98 4.10 10.44 26.24
C ASP A 98 4.92 9.46 25.38
N ASP A 99 5.03 8.19 25.81
CA ASP A 99 5.67 7.11 25.05
C ASP A 99 4.88 6.69 23.79
N GLU A 100 3.57 6.97 23.74
CA GLU A 100 2.72 6.70 22.57
C GLU A 100 2.63 7.89 21.61
N VAL A 101 2.80 9.12 22.11
CA VAL A 101 2.79 10.34 21.29
C VAL A 101 3.97 10.34 20.32
N THR A 102 5.13 9.83 20.74
CA THR A 102 6.33 9.72 19.90
C THR A 102 6.17 8.70 18.75
N LYS A 103 5.17 7.80 18.80
CA LYS A 103 4.84 6.91 17.67
C LYS A 103 3.91 7.53 16.64
N PHE A 104 3.22 8.62 16.98
CA PHE A 104 2.32 9.34 16.07
C PHE A 104 2.99 10.55 15.41
N VAL A 105 4.09 11.04 15.98
CA VAL A 105 4.94 12.04 15.37
C VAL A 105 6.12 11.32 14.72
N LEU A 106 5.98 11.06 13.42
CA LEU A 106 7.12 10.76 12.53
C LEU A 106 8.01 12.00 12.40
#